data_AF-A0A067GPW7-F1
#
_entry.id   AF-A0A067GPW7-F1
#
_cell.length_a   1.000
_cell.length_b   1.000
_cell.length_c   1.000
_cell.angle_alpha   90.00
_cell.angle_beta   90.00
_cell.angle_gamma   90.00
#
_symmetry.space_group_name_H-M   'P 1'
#
loop_
_entity.id
_entity.type
_entity.pdbx_description
1 polymer ?
#
loop_
_entity_poly.entity_id
_entity_poly.type
_entity_poly.pdbx_seq_one_letter_code
_entity_poly.pdbx_strand_id
1 'polypeptide(L)'
;IVHNLSRAVDIDARLARLEERSRHVQINDESLCDSCHARLGTKLFAMYPDDTIVCYKCYRRQGESTSITGRDFKKDVLIKPGWLVTR
;
A
#
# COMPACT_ATOMS: atom_id res chain seq x y z
N ILE A 1 15.02 -7.94 -31.28
CA ILE A 1 15.41 -7.04 -30.18
C ILE A 1 14.18 -6.64 -29.34
N VAL A 2 13.17 -5.99 -29.93
CA VAL A 2 11.94 -5.56 -29.22
C VAL A 2 11.17 -6.71 -28.56
N HIS A 3 11.11 -7.88 -29.20
CA HIS A 3 10.38 -9.04 -28.66
C HIS A 3 11.03 -9.62 -27.38
N ASN A 4 12.36 -9.56 -27.26
CA ASN A 4 13.07 -10.04 -26.07
C ASN A 4 12.94 -9.04 -24.92
N LEU A 5 12.94 -7.74 -25.23
CA LEU A 5 12.67 -6.67 -24.25
C LEU A 5 11.24 -6.77 -23.70
N SER A 6 10.25 -7.00 -24.57
CA SER A 6 8.85 -7.20 -24.15
C SER A 6 8.70 -8.40 -23.20
N ARG A 7 9.38 -9.51 -23.48
CA ARG A 7 9.36 -10.70 -22.62
C ARG A 7 9.99 -10.47 -21.24
N ALA A 8 11.10 -9.72 -21.16
CA ALA A 8 11.72 -9.38 -19.89
C ALA A 8 10.77 -8.53 -19.03
N VAL A 9 10.14 -7.51 -19.62
CA VAL A 9 9.16 -6.65 -18.94
C VAL A 9 7.93 -7.44 -18.45
N ASP A 10 7.43 -8.40 -19.23
CA ASP A 10 6.32 -9.27 -18.80
C ASP A 10 6.70 -10.13 -17.58
N ILE A 11 7.92 -10.70 -17.58
CA ILE A 11 8.41 -11.50 -16.46
C ILE A 11 8.54 -10.64 -15.19
N ASP A 12 9.13 -9.45 -15.30
CA ASP A 12 9.29 -8.53 -14.17
C ASP A 12 7.94 -8.08 -13.61
N ALA A 13 6.97 -7.78 -14.48
CA ALA A 13 5.61 -7.43 -14.06
C ALA A 13 4.90 -8.60 -13.35
N ARG A 14 5.09 -9.83 -13.82
CA ARG A 14 4.53 -11.03 -13.17
C ARG A 14 5.20 -11.31 -11.83
N LEU A 15 6.52 -11.14 -11.73
CA LEU A 15 7.25 -11.29 -10.48
C LEU A 15 6.77 -10.27 -9.45
N ALA A 16 6.70 -8.98 -9.82
CA ALA A 16 6.24 -7.93 -8.92
C ALA A 16 4.80 -8.13 -8.43
N ARG A 17 3.91 -8.69 -9.28
CA ARG A 17 2.55 -9.09 -8.86
C ARG A 17 2.57 -10.25 -7.88
N LEU A 18 3.43 -11.25 -8.09
CA LEU A 18 3.57 -12.37 -7.17
C LEU A 18 4.13 -11.91 -5.83
N GLU A 19 5.11 -11.01 -5.82
CA GLU A 19 5.66 -10.41 -4.60
C GLU A 19 4.62 -9.58 -3.85
N GLU A 20 3.84 -8.74 -4.54
CA GLU A 20 2.79 -7.95 -3.87
C GLU A 20 1.65 -8.84 -3.36
N ARG A 21 1.28 -9.91 -4.09
CA ARG A 21 0.30 -10.90 -3.62
C ARG A 21 0.82 -11.78 -2.49
N SER A 22 2.13 -12.03 -2.44
CA SER A 22 2.74 -12.83 -1.38
C SER A 22 2.92 -12.02 -0.09
N ARG A 23 3.01 -10.68 -0.17
CA ARG A 23 2.91 -9.75 0.96
C ARG A 23 1.53 -9.88 1.62
N HIS A 24 1.39 -10.91 2.45
CA HIS A 24 0.25 -11.09 3.36
C HIS A 24 0.45 -10.14 4.54
N VAL A 25 -0.07 -8.92 4.45
CA VAL A 25 -0.21 -8.07 5.64
C VAL A 25 -1.44 -8.57 6.40
N GLN A 26 -1.22 -9.45 7.38
CA GLN A 26 -2.27 -9.85 8.31
C GLN A 26 -2.44 -8.75 9.36
N ILE A 27 -3.49 -7.95 9.23
CA ILE A 27 -3.91 -7.04 10.28
C ILE A 27 -4.55 -7.89 11.38
N ASN A 28 -3.85 -8.00 12.50
CA ASN A 28 -4.23 -8.82 13.65
C ASN A 28 -4.68 -7.96 14.85
N ASP A 29 -5.11 -8.61 15.94
CA ASP A 29 -5.56 -7.91 17.16
C ASP A 29 -4.47 -7.12 17.88
N GLU A 30 -3.20 -7.37 17.51
CA GLU A 30 -2.03 -6.66 18.03
C GLU A 30 -1.61 -5.49 17.16
N SER A 31 -2.18 -5.35 15.96
CA SER A 31 -1.86 -4.27 15.04
C SER A 31 -2.22 -2.93 15.65
N LEU A 32 -1.27 -1.99 15.61
CA LEU A 32 -1.43 -0.66 16.19
C LEU A 32 -1.66 0.36 15.07
N CYS A 33 -2.39 1.42 15.40
CA CYS A 33 -2.47 2.60 14.56
C CYS A 33 -1.13 3.34 14.56
N ASP A 34 -0.55 3.59 13.38
CA ASP A 34 0.74 4.28 13.25
C ASP A 34 0.72 5.73 13.77
N SER A 35 -0.46 6.35 13.90
CA SER A 35 -0.60 7.73 14.39
C SER A 35 -0.76 7.81 15.91
N CYS A 36 -1.63 6.99 16.48
CA CYS A 36 -2.03 7.11 17.90
C CYS A 36 -1.66 5.89 18.75
N HIS A 37 -1.01 4.89 18.14
CA HIS A 37 -0.58 3.64 18.78
C HIS A 37 -1.72 2.86 19.45
N ALA A 38 -2.98 3.16 19.10
CA ALA A 38 -4.12 2.41 19.60
C ALA A 38 -4.24 1.07 18.85
N ARG A 39 -4.52 -0.01 19.59
CA ARG A 39 -4.87 -1.31 19.00
C ARG A 39 -6.05 -1.19 18.05
N LEU A 40 -5.86 -1.71 16.84
CA LEU A 40 -6.84 -1.78 15.76
C LEU A 40 -7.82 -2.91 16.03
N GLY A 41 -7.37 -4.16 16.11
CA GLY A 41 -8.23 -5.33 16.30
C GLY A 41 -9.46 -5.29 15.40
N THR A 42 -10.65 -5.26 16.00
CA THR A 42 -11.94 -5.20 15.28
C THR A 42 -12.41 -3.79 14.90
N LYS A 43 -11.62 -2.74 15.19
CA LYS A 43 -11.97 -1.35 14.86
C LYS A 43 -11.78 -1.06 13.37
N LEU A 44 -12.58 -0.13 12.85
CA LEU A 44 -12.38 0.41 11.50
C LEU A 44 -11.00 1.07 11.37
N PHE A 45 -10.30 0.75 10.28
CA PHE A 45 -8.99 1.28 9.94
C PHE A 45 -8.93 1.62 8.44
N ALA A 46 -7.92 2.39 8.07
CA ALA A 46 -7.56 2.67 6.69
C ALA A 46 -6.08 2.34 6.48
N MET A 47 -5.75 1.83 5.30
CA MET A 47 -4.38 1.61 4.87
C MET A 47 -4.06 2.60 3.75
N TYR A 48 -2.96 3.34 3.90
CA TYR A 48 -2.47 4.24 2.87
C TYR A 48 -1.60 3.50 1.84
N PRO A 49 -1.38 4.10 0.66
CA PRO A 49 -0.54 3.48 -0.37
C PRO A 49 0.89 3.13 0.07
N ASP A 50 1.44 3.85 1.05
CA ASP A 50 2.77 3.61 1.63
C ASP A 50 2.82 2.52 2.71
N ASP A 51 1.80 1.67 2.78
CA ASP A 51 1.64 0.58 3.76
C ASP A 51 1.37 1.04 5.21
N THR A 52 1.23 2.34 5.46
CA THR A 52 0.87 2.83 6.80
C THR A 52 -0.60 2.54 7.11
N ILE A 53 -0.87 2.10 8.34
CA ILE A 53 -2.21 1.71 8.80
C ILE A 53 -2.65 2.61 9.95
N VAL A 54 -3.82 3.20 9.80
CA VAL A 54 -4.37 4.15 10.77
C VAL A 54 -5.78 3.76 11.19
N CYS A 55 -6.12 4.02 12.45
CA CYS A 55 -7.52 3.91 12.87
C CYS A 55 -8.37 4.96 12.15
N TYR A 56 -9.66 4.65 11.97
CA TYR A 56 -10.58 5.53 11.25
C TYR A 56 -10.67 6.96 11.83
N LYS A 57 -10.47 7.12 13.14
CA LYS A 57 -10.44 8.44 13.79
C LYS A 57 -9.23 9.28 13.36
N CYS A 58 -8.06 8.67 13.21
CA CYS A 58 -6.86 9.36 12.72
C CYS A 58 -6.99 9.66 11.22
N TYR A 59 -7.48 8.69 10.44
CA TYR A 59 -7.80 8.89 9.03
C TYR A 59 -8.73 10.10 8.81
N ARG A 60 -9.82 10.22 9.58
CA ARG A 60 -10.75 11.35 9.46
C ARG A 60 -10.13 12.72 9.77
N ARG A 61 -9.01 12.76 10.52
CA ARG A 61 -8.29 14.00 10.84
C ARG A 61 -7.23 14.35 9.80
N GLN A 62 -6.49 13.36 9.30
CA GLN A 62 -5.45 13.55 8.28
C GLN A 62 -6.01 13.63 6.86
N GLY A 63 -7.11 12.94 6.58
CA GLY A 63 -7.68 12.82 5.25
C GLY A 63 -6.98 11.77 4.39
N GLU A 64 -7.38 11.72 3.13
CA GLU A 64 -6.99 10.67 2.18
C GLU A 64 -5.62 10.89 1.54
N SER A 65 -5.20 12.15 1.45
CA SER A 65 -4.10 12.54 0.56
C SER A 65 -2.73 12.54 1.24
N THR A 66 -2.67 12.55 2.57
CA THR A 66 -1.40 12.65 3.30
C THR A 66 -1.29 11.55 4.35
N SER A 67 -0.23 10.74 4.29
CA SER A 67 0.04 9.77 5.36
C SER A 67 0.74 10.41 6.57
N ILE A 68 0.91 9.63 7.63
CA ILE A 68 1.62 10.04 8.86
C ILE A 68 3.07 10.43 8.59
N THR A 69 3.70 9.82 7.58
CA THR A 69 5.09 10.11 7.23
C THR A 69 5.25 11.48 6.56
N GLY A 70 4.14 12.20 6.33
CA GLY A 70 4.12 13.52 5.70
C GLY A 70 4.15 13.48 4.17
N ARG A 71 4.07 12.29 3.57
CA ARG A 71 4.00 12.13 2.11
C ARG A 71 2.60 12.50 1.62
N ASP A 72 2.55 13.40 0.63
CA ASP A 72 1.32 13.79 -0.06
C ASP A 72 1.16 12.95 -1.33
N PHE A 73 0.23 11.99 -1.32
CA PHE A 73 -0.05 11.09 -2.44
C PHE A 73 -0.58 11.79 -3.69
N LYS A 74 -1.05 13.04 -3.59
CA LYS A 74 -1.45 13.82 -4.78
C LYS A 74 -0.25 14.44 -5.48
N LYS A 75 0.84 14.72 -4.75
CA LYS A 75 2.07 15.28 -5.30
C LYS A 75 3.07 14.18 -5.64
N ASP A 76 3.22 13.22 -4.74
CA ASP A 76 4.14 12.10 -4.82
C ASP A 76 3.33 10.79 -4.94
N VAL A 77 2.77 10.57 -6.12
CA VAL A 77 1.94 9.39 -6.40
C VAL A 77 2.79 8.12 -6.22
N LEU A 78 2.40 7.28 -5.26
CA LEU A 78 3.02 5.98 -5.09
C LEU A 78 2.36 4.97 -6.03
N ILE A 79 3.10 4.55 -7.05
CA ILE A 79 2.67 3.48 -7.95
C ILE A 79 3.39 2.20 -7.54
N LYS A 80 2.66 1.27 -6.92
CA LYS A 80 3.19 -0.07 -6.69
C LYS A 80 3.15 -0.86 -7.99
N PRO A 81 4.26 -1.45 -8.45
CA PRO A 81 4.29 -2.22 -9.70
C PRO A 81 3.25 -3.35 -9.73
N GLY A 82 2.97 -3.97 -8.58
CA GLY A 82 1.94 -4.99 -8.43
C GLY A 82 0.49 -4.50 -8.64
N TRP A 83 0.23 -3.20 -8.55
CA TRP A 83 -1.10 -2.60 -8.79
C TRP A 83 -1.35 -2.28 -10.27
N LEU A 84 -0.28 -2.22 -11.07
CA LEU A 84 -0.40 -2.00 -12.50
C LEU A 84 -0.87 -3.30 -13.17
N VAL A 85 -2.18 -3.39 -13.41
CA VAL A 85 -2.75 -4.40 -14.30
C VAL A 85 -2.41 -3.98 -15.73
N THR A 86 -1.25 -4.42 -16.24
CA THR A 86 -1.01 -4.46 -17.68
C THR A 86 -1.93 -5.54 -18.26
N ARG A 87 -2.78 -5.10 -19.19
CA ARG A 87 -3.79 -5.90 -19.87
C ARG A 87 -3.18 -6.78 -20.95
#